data_AF-C9KJD7-F1
#
_entry.id   AF-C9KJD7-F1
#
_cell.length_a   1.000
_cell.length_b   1.000
_cell.length_c   1.000
_cell.angle_alpha   90.00
_cell.angle_beta   90.00
_cell.angle_gamma   90.00
#
_symmetry.space_group_name_H-M   'P 1'
#
loop_
_entity.id
_entity.type
_entity.pdbx_description
1 polymer ?
#
loop_
_entity_poly.entity_id
_entity_poly.type
_entity_poly.pdbx_seq_one_letter_code
_entity_poly.pdbx_strand_id
1 'polypeptide(L)'
;MASESRLRYNAWIKTGCNAFDATYPSSKPMSFWTNQDVLEYIAYHRVKIPSVYGNVVKSKNGKYATTGEDRTGCVFCPIGCHLEKGDSRRFVRLSKTHPKLYDYCMNKLGMKELLDAIQEHTGCEKLYV
;
A
#
# COMPACT_ATOMS: atom_id res chain seq x y z
N MET A 1 3.74 -11.89 -2.44
CA MET A 1 4.88 -12.60 -1.83
C MET A 1 4.42 -13.34 -0.58
N ALA A 2 5.08 -14.44 -0.19
CA ALA A 2 4.71 -15.20 1.01
C ALA A 2 4.84 -14.35 2.29
N SER A 3 5.82 -13.44 2.30
CA SER A 3 6.07 -12.46 3.37
C SER A 3 4.93 -11.48 3.64
N GLU A 4 3.99 -11.30 2.72
CA GLU A 4 2.93 -10.28 2.84
C GLU A 4 1.81 -10.69 3.81
N SER A 5 1.62 -11.98 4.06
CA SER A 5 0.64 -12.44 5.05
C SER A 5 0.89 -13.85 5.53
N ARG A 6 0.48 -14.13 6.77
CA ARG A 6 0.54 -15.47 7.35
C ARG A 6 -0.22 -16.52 6.52
N LEU A 7 -1.34 -16.12 5.91
CA LEU A 7 -2.10 -17.00 5.01
C LEU A 7 -1.29 -17.36 3.75
N ARG A 8 -0.63 -16.39 3.12
CA ARG A 8 0.22 -16.62 1.94
C ARG A 8 1.43 -17.47 2.30
N TYR A 9 2.07 -17.20 3.44
CA TYR A 9 3.16 -18.00 3.97
C TYR A 9 2.74 -19.46 4.18
N ASN A 10 1.67 -19.70 4.94
CA ASN A 10 1.20 -21.06 5.21
C ASN A 10 0.78 -21.80 3.93
N ALA A 11 0.16 -21.10 2.97
CA ALA A 11 -0.18 -21.68 1.68
C ALA A 11 1.09 -22.07 0.88
N TRP A 12 2.12 -21.23 0.89
CA TRP A 12 3.38 -21.53 0.24
C TRP A 12 4.11 -22.70 0.90
N ILE A 13 4.11 -22.79 2.24
CA ILE A 13 4.73 -23.92 2.95
C ILE A 13 4.09 -25.26 2.56
N LYS A 14 2.77 -25.27 2.27
CA LYS A 14 2.05 -26.49 1.89
C LYS A 14 2.37 -26.96 0.46
N THR A 15 2.49 -26.03 -0.50
CA THR A 15 2.54 -26.38 -1.94
C THR A 15 3.83 -25.93 -2.64
N GLY A 16 4.70 -25.20 -1.97
CA GLY A 16 5.87 -24.55 -2.56
C GLY A 16 5.51 -23.56 -3.66
N CYS A 17 6.42 -23.44 -4.64
CA CYS A 17 6.25 -22.58 -5.81
C CYS A 17 5.07 -23.01 -6.68
N ASN A 18 4.88 -24.32 -6.88
CA ASN A 18 3.92 -24.85 -7.84
C ASN A 18 2.94 -25.78 -7.13
N ALA A 19 1.68 -25.36 -7.09
CA ALA A 19 0.59 -26.14 -6.52
C ALA A 19 -0.05 -27.04 -7.59
N PHE A 20 0.69 -28.03 -8.11
CA PHE A 20 0.23 -28.89 -9.21
C PHE A 20 -1.02 -29.70 -8.84
N ASP A 21 -1.10 -30.17 -7.60
CA ASP A 21 -2.18 -31.04 -7.11
C ASP A 21 -3.37 -30.26 -6.53
N ALA A 22 -3.36 -28.92 -6.59
CA ALA A 22 -4.49 -28.12 -6.13
C ALA A 22 -5.68 -28.26 -7.09
N THR A 23 -6.91 -28.12 -6.56
CA THR A 23 -8.14 -28.08 -7.39
C THR A 23 -8.02 -27.09 -8.55
N TYR A 24 -7.34 -25.97 -8.31
CA TYR A 24 -6.95 -25.00 -9.32
C TYR A 24 -5.42 -24.86 -9.29
N PRO A 25 -4.70 -25.58 -10.17
CA PRO A 25 -3.24 -25.53 -10.18
C PRO A 25 -2.73 -24.12 -10.43
N SER A 26 -1.69 -23.73 -9.69
CA SER A 26 -1.10 -22.39 -9.83
C SER A 26 0.39 -22.38 -9.51
N SER A 27 1.12 -21.51 -10.22
CA SER A 27 2.52 -21.23 -9.95
C SER A 27 2.66 -19.87 -9.29
N LYS A 28 3.51 -19.78 -8.26
CA LYS A 28 3.71 -18.59 -7.43
C LYS A 28 5.21 -18.28 -7.29
N PRO A 29 5.95 -18.08 -8.39
CA PRO A 29 7.40 -17.91 -8.38
C PRO A 29 7.87 -16.72 -7.54
N MET A 30 7.06 -15.65 -7.47
CA MET A 30 7.37 -14.50 -6.63
C MET A 30 7.19 -14.75 -5.13
N SER A 31 6.75 -15.92 -4.69
CA SER A 31 6.42 -16.10 -3.27
C SER A 31 7.62 -16.09 -2.33
N PHE A 32 8.77 -16.60 -2.77
CA PHE A 32 9.97 -16.64 -1.92
C PHE A 32 10.72 -15.32 -1.87
N TRP A 33 10.48 -14.42 -2.84
CA TRP A 33 11.04 -13.08 -2.85
C TRP A 33 10.43 -12.23 -1.74
N THR A 34 11.24 -11.36 -1.16
CA THR A 34 10.81 -10.30 -0.26
C THR A 34 10.65 -8.98 -1.02
N ASN A 35 9.97 -8.01 -0.40
CA ASN A 35 9.88 -6.66 -0.95
C ASN A 35 11.27 -6.04 -1.16
N GLN A 36 12.24 -6.37 -0.31
CA GLN A 36 13.60 -5.86 -0.43
C GLN A 36 14.33 -6.48 -1.62
N ASP A 37 14.18 -7.78 -1.88
CA ASP A 37 14.78 -8.43 -3.05
C ASP A 37 14.25 -7.81 -4.34
N VAL A 38 12.95 -7.53 -4.40
CA VAL A 38 12.32 -6.87 -5.56
C VAL A 38 12.86 -5.46 -5.76
N LEU A 39 12.93 -4.65 -4.69
CA LEU A 39 13.44 -3.28 -4.78
C LEU A 39 14.94 -3.24 -5.12
N GLU A 40 15.73 -4.12 -4.53
CA GLU A 40 17.15 -4.28 -4.84
C GLU A 40 17.35 -4.65 -6.31
N TYR A 41 16.57 -5.61 -6.82
CA TYR A 41 16.61 -6.00 -8.23
C TYR A 41 16.27 -4.82 -9.16
N ILE A 42 15.23 -4.05 -8.83
CA ILE A 42 14.87 -2.84 -9.59
C ILE A 42 16.02 -1.84 -9.62
N ALA A 43 16.67 -1.59 -8.47
CA ALA A 43 17.78 -0.66 -8.36
C ALA A 43 19.02 -1.15 -9.14
N TYR A 44 19.36 -2.43 -9.00
CA TYR A 44 20.53 -3.04 -9.64
C TYR A 44 20.41 -3.08 -11.16
N HIS A 45 19.25 -3.53 -11.68
CA HIS A 45 19.00 -3.63 -13.11
C HIS A 45 18.44 -2.35 -13.75
N ARG A 46 18.22 -1.29 -12.94
CA ARG A 46 17.63 -0.01 -13.38
C ARG A 46 16.30 -0.23 -14.11
N VAL A 47 15.47 -1.11 -13.57
CA VAL A 47 14.15 -1.42 -14.14
C VAL A 47 13.29 -0.15 -14.07
N LYS A 48 12.71 0.26 -15.19
CA LYS A 48 11.80 1.40 -15.22
C LYS A 48 10.53 1.06 -14.45
N ILE A 49 10.19 1.88 -13.47
CA ILE A 49 8.95 1.77 -12.69
C ILE A 49 8.04 2.98 -12.96
N PRO A 50 6.72 2.88 -12.68
CA PRO A 50 5.81 4.01 -12.81
C PRO A 50 6.25 5.22 -11.97
N SER A 51 6.05 6.42 -12.52
CA SER A 51 6.54 7.68 -11.93
C SER A 51 6.00 7.97 -10.53
N VAL A 52 4.81 7.46 -10.19
CA VAL A 52 4.21 7.59 -8.85
C VAL A 52 5.09 7.00 -7.73
N TYR A 53 5.92 6.01 -8.05
CA TYR A 53 6.87 5.41 -7.10
C TYR A 53 8.21 6.16 -7.04
N GLY A 54 8.46 7.12 -7.95
CA GLY A 54 9.74 7.82 -8.04
C GLY A 54 10.90 6.88 -8.38
N ASN A 55 12.02 7.02 -7.65
CA ASN A 55 13.21 6.18 -7.79
C ASN A 55 13.32 5.19 -6.65
N VAL A 56 14.02 4.07 -6.86
CA VAL A 56 14.41 3.18 -5.76
C VAL A 56 15.78 3.58 -5.24
N VAL A 57 15.86 3.91 -3.95
CA VAL A 57 17.07 4.37 -3.29
C VAL A 57 17.43 3.47 -2.11
N LYS A 58 18.73 3.30 -1.85
CA LYS A 58 19.24 2.59 -0.67
C LYS A 58 19.47 3.57 0.46
N SER A 59 18.80 3.34 1.58
CA SER A 59 18.94 4.17 2.78
C SER A 59 20.21 3.81 3.58
N LYS A 60 20.58 4.65 4.55
CA LYS A 60 21.80 4.49 5.36
C LYS A 60 21.86 3.16 6.14
N ASN A 61 20.70 2.58 6.46
CA ASN A 61 20.61 1.30 7.17
C ASN A 61 20.67 0.08 6.22
N GLY A 62 20.93 0.30 4.92
CA GLY A 62 21.04 -0.75 3.91
C GLY A 62 19.70 -1.18 3.28
N LYS A 63 18.56 -0.65 3.72
CA LYS A 63 17.25 -0.98 3.13
C LYS A 63 16.92 -0.13 1.91
N TYR A 64 16.25 -0.74 0.93
CA TYR A 64 15.74 -0.07 -0.27
C TYR A 64 14.33 0.47 -0.02
N ALA A 65 14.04 1.65 -0.57
CA ALA A 65 12.74 2.30 -0.54
C ALA A 65 12.49 3.09 -1.83
N THR A 66 11.22 3.31 -2.15
CA THR A 66 10.79 4.24 -3.19
C THR A 66 10.84 5.69 -2.68
N THR A 67 11.15 6.65 -3.55
CA THR A 67 11.12 8.07 -3.19
C THR A 67 9.73 8.70 -3.31
N GLY A 68 8.82 8.02 -4.02
CA GLY A 68 7.40 8.39 -4.13
C GLY A 68 6.54 7.55 -3.18
N GLU A 69 5.42 7.03 -3.69
CA GLU A 69 4.58 6.11 -2.91
C GLU A 69 5.31 4.80 -2.63
N ASP A 70 5.07 4.22 -1.46
CA ASP A 70 5.46 2.84 -1.12
C ASP A 70 4.46 1.83 -1.68
N ARG A 71 3.18 2.21 -1.70
CA ARG A 71 2.06 1.48 -2.29
C ARG A 71 0.94 2.46 -2.64
N THR A 72 0.28 2.27 -3.77
CA THR A 72 -0.82 3.16 -4.19
C THR A 72 -2.16 2.81 -3.58
N GLY A 73 -2.37 1.53 -3.22
CA GLY A 73 -3.56 1.06 -2.48
C GLY A 73 -4.89 1.53 -3.07
N CYS A 74 -5.92 1.57 -2.22
CA CYS A 74 -7.22 2.13 -2.57
C CYS A 74 -7.22 3.64 -2.30
N VAL A 75 -7.59 4.44 -3.30
CA VAL A 75 -7.42 5.91 -3.33
C VAL A 75 -8.04 6.66 -2.12
N PHE A 76 -9.20 6.21 -1.64
CA PHE A 76 -9.92 6.84 -0.52
C PHE A 76 -10.35 5.83 0.56
N CYS A 77 -9.55 4.79 0.78
CA CYS A 77 -9.84 3.82 1.83
C CYS A 77 -9.64 4.44 3.23
N PRO A 78 -10.64 4.39 4.13
CA PRO A 78 -10.53 4.98 5.48
C PRO A 78 -9.76 4.10 6.47
N ILE A 79 -9.43 2.86 6.09
CA ILE A 79 -8.73 1.93 6.99
C ILE A 79 -7.35 2.50 7.35
N GLY A 80 -7.12 2.65 8.65
CA GLY A 80 -5.87 3.12 9.23
C GLY A 80 -5.58 4.61 9.04
N CYS A 81 -6.52 5.42 8.53
CA CYS A 81 -6.29 6.85 8.30
C CYS A 81 -5.95 7.63 9.59
N HIS A 82 -6.47 7.19 10.75
CA HIS A 82 -6.18 7.75 12.08
C HIS A 82 -4.71 7.57 12.53
N LEU A 83 -3.93 6.72 11.85
CA LEU A 83 -2.51 6.53 12.13
C LEU A 83 -1.61 7.48 11.33
N GLU A 84 -2.17 8.17 10.33
CA GLU A 84 -1.45 9.10 9.46
C GLU A 84 -1.27 10.47 10.13
N LYS A 85 -0.20 11.19 9.80
CA LYS A 85 0.17 12.43 10.51
C LYS A 85 0.43 13.59 9.56
N GLY A 86 0.07 14.80 9.98
CA GLY A 86 0.36 16.02 9.24
C GLY A 86 -0.19 16.01 7.81
N ASP A 87 0.62 16.47 6.86
CA ASP A 87 0.25 16.52 5.43
C ASP A 87 0.27 15.16 4.74
N SER A 88 0.73 14.09 5.40
CA SER A 88 0.71 12.75 4.81
C SER A 88 -0.67 12.09 4.87
N ARG A 89 -1.63 12.67 5.61
CA ARG A 89 -3.00 12.19 5.70
C ARG A 89 -3.63 12.12 4.30
N ARG A 90 -4.08 10.93 3.93
CA ARG A 90 -4.50 10.62 2.55
C ARG A 90 -5.66 11.47 2.07
N PHE A 91 -6.62 11.83 2.93
CA PHE A 91 -7.77 12.64 2.52
C PHE A 91 -7.39 14.12 2.35
N VAL A 92 -6.45 14.63 3.14
CA VAL A 92 -5.83 15.94 2.93
C VAL A 92 -5.00 15.95 1.63
N ARG A 93 -4.29 14.86 1.32
CA ARG A 93 -3.59 14.73 0.03
C ARG A 93 -4.56 14.63 -1.15
N LEU A 94 -5.67 13.91 -0.97
CA LEU A 94 -6.67 13.69 -2.01
C LEU A 94 -7.36 14.99 -2.39
N SER A 95 -7.67 15.86 -1.43
CA SER A 95 -8.27 17.18 -1.71
C SER A 95 -7.35 18.07 -2.55
N LYS A 96 -6.03 17.99 -2.35
CA LYS A 96 -5.02 18.73 -3.12
C LYS A 96 -4.79 18.15 -4.52
N THR A 97 -4.68 16.82 -4.62
CA THR A 97 -4.27 16.14 -5.86
C THR A 97 -5.43 15.83 -6.80
N HIS A 98 -6.60 15.49 -6.27
CA HIS A 98 -7.78 15.07 -7.04
C HIS A 98 -9.06 15.67 -6.43
N PRO A 99 -9.25 17.01 -6.48
CA PRO A 99 -10.33 17.70 -5.77
C PRO A 99 -11.74 17.23 -6.17
N LYS A 100 -11.95 16.85 -7.44
CA LYS A 100 -13.24 16.29 -7.90
C LYS A 100 -13.54 14.93 -7.27
N LEU A 101 -12.51 14.09 -7.12
CA LEU A 101 -12.66 12.77 -6.49
C LEU A 101 -12.84 12.90 -4.98
N TYR A 102 -12.14 13.85 -4.36
CA TYR A 102 -12.36 14.24 -2.97
C TYR A 102 -13.80 14.66 -2.75
N ASP A 103 -14.33 15.60 -3.54
CA ASP A 103 -15.72 16.06 -3.44
C ASP A 103 -16.72 14.90 -3.58
N TYR A 104 -16.53 14.05 -4.59
CA TYR A 104 -17.37 12.87 -4.79
C TYR A 104 -17.34 11.94 -3.57
N CYS A 105 -16.16 11.58 -3.08
CA CYS A 105 -16.00 10.70 -1.93
C CYS A 105 -16.62 11.31 -0.65
N MET A 106 -16.33 12.58 -0.40
CA MET A 106 -16.71 13.26 0.83
C MET A 106 -18.20 13.62 0.87
N ASN A 107 -18.77 14.07 -0.24
CA ASN A 107 -20.12 14.64 -0.28
C ASN A 107 -21.17 13.76 -0.97
N LYS A 108 -20.77 12.75 -1.76
CA LYS A 108 -21.71 11.83 -2.43
C LYS A 108 -21.72 10.43 -1.84
N LEU A 109 -20.57 9.96 -1.34
CA LEU A 109 -20.45 8.61 -0.78
C LEU A 109 -20.56 8.56 0.76
N GLY A 110 -20.72 9.71 1.43
CA GLY A 110 -20.85 9.78 2.88
C GLY A 110 -19.55 9.48 3.64
N MET A 111 -18.39 9.80 3.05
CA MET A 111 -17.10 9.56 3.71
C MET A 111 -16.88 10.50 4.90
N LYS A 112 -17.45 11.71 4.88
CA LYS A 112 -17.32 12.68 5.98
C LYS A 112 -17.80 12.11 7.31
N GLU A 113 -19.00 11.55 7.29
CA GLU A 113 -19.67 10.97 8.45
C GLU A 113 -18.84 9.84 9.04
N LEU A 114 -18.25 9.00 8.19
CA LEU A 114 -17.36 7.92 8.63
C LEU A 114 -16.06 8.46 9.24
N LEU A 115 -15.43 9.46 8.61
CA LEU A 115 -14.18 10.04 9.12
C LEU A 115 -14.40 10.80 10.43
N ASP A 116 -15.51 11.51 10.57
CA ASP A 116 -15.91 12.17 11.82
C ASP A 116 -16.09 11.15 12.95
N ALA A 117 -16.79 10.04 12.68
CA ALA A 117 -16.95 8.96 13.65
C ALA A 117 -15.61 8.34 14.06
N ILE A 118 -14.69 8.11 13.11
CA ILE A 118 -13.34 7.62 13.40
C ILE A 118 -12.58 8.62 14.27
N GLN A 119 -12.67 9.91 13.95
CA GLN A 119 -11.98 10.96 14.71
C GLN A 119 -12.50 11.03 16.14
N GLU A 120 -13.82 10.99 16.34
CA GLU A 120 -14.46 10.98 17.66
C GLU A 120 -14.02 9.77 18.50
N HIS A 121 -14.01 8.57 17.91
CA HIS A 121 -13.66 7.34 18.65
C HIS A 121 -12.17 7.19 18.95
N THR A 122 -11.30 7.78 18.12
CA THR A 122 -9.84 7.61 18.26
C THR A 122 -9.14 8.81 18.89
N GLY A 123 -9.78 9.98 18.90
CA GLY A 123 -9.18 11.24 19.33
C GLY A 123 -8.02 11.71 18.44
N CYS A 124 -7.92 11.19 17.21
CA CYS A 124 -6.87 11.59 16.28
C CYS A 124 -7.07 13.03 15.76
N GLU A 125 -6.02 13.57 15.15
CA GLU A 125 -6.12 14.87 14.49
C GLU A 125 -7.11 14.82 13.31
N LYS A 126 -7.64 15.99 12.90
CA LYS A 126 -8.61 16.11 11.80
C LYS A 126 -8.14 15.36 10.54
N LEU A 127 -8.95 14.46 10.03
CA LEU A 127 -8.54 13.52 8.97
C LEU A 127 -8.60 14.11 7.57
N TYR A 128 -9.35 15.20 7.39
CA TYR A 128 -9.65 15.81 6.10
C TYR A 128 -9.80 17.34 6.23
N VAL A 129 -9.91 18.05 5.09
CA VAL A 129 -10.12 19.51 5.05
C VAL A 129 -11.59 19.87 5.02
#